data_AF-A0A7Y0QHD2-F1
#
_entry.id   AF-A0A7Y0QHD2-F1
#
_cell.length_a   1.000
_cell.length_b   1.000
_cell.length_c   1.000
_cell.angle_alpha   90.00
_cell.angle_beta   90.00
_cell.angle_gamma   90.00
#
_symmetry.space_group_name_H-M   'P 1'
#
loop_
_entity.id
_entity.type
_entity.pdbx_description
1 polymer ?
#
loop_
_entity_poly.entity_id
_entity_poly.type
_entity_poly.pdbx_seq_one_letter_code
_entity_poly.pdbx_strand_id
1 'polypeptide(L)' 'MAHVGGWWPRTNTPEIAKLARDAVSVPGVTVGTPIVAVSPAGVVDGTPVAGAWTAADLLAAWP' A
#
# COMPACT_ATOMS: atom_id res chain seq x y z
N MET A 1 19.94 -11.52 18.97
CA MET A 1 19.03 -11.26 17.83
C MET A 1 17.98 -10.27 18.31
N ALA A 2 18.24 -8.96 18.18
CA ALA A 2 17.32 -7.95 18.67
C ALA A 2 16.21 -7.75 17.63
N HIS A 3 14.96 -8.07 18.00
CA HIS A 3 13.80 -7.64 17.25
C HIS A 3 13.73 -6.11 17.33
N VAL A 4 14.22 -5.42 16.31
CA VAL A 4 13.96 -3.99 16.12
C VAL A 4 12.46 -3.85 15.83
N GLY A 5 11.69 -3.72 16.91
CA GLY A 5 10.31 -3.23 16.89
C GLY A 5 10.35 -1.71 16.81
N GLY A 6 10.13 -1.16 15.62
CA GLY A 6 9.81 0.26 15.46
C GLY A 6 8.44 0.55 16.07
N TRP A 7 8.12 1.83 16.30
CA TRP A 7 6.86 2.29 16.92
C TRP A 7 5.59 1.96 16.10
N TRP A 8 5.73 1.27 14.96
CA TRP A 8 4.64 0.87 14.07
C TRP A 8 4.81 -0.59 13.59
N PRO A 9 3.72 -1.38 13.48
CA PRO A 9 3.78 -2.71 12.90
C PRO A 9 4.15 -2.64 11.41
N ARG A 10 5.15 -3.44 10.98
CA ARG A 10 5.63 -3.48 9.58
C ARG A 10 4.85 -4.45 8.67
N THR A 11 3.86 -5.14 9.22
CA THR A 11 2.99 -6.09 8.51
C THR A 11 1.54 -5.73 8.81
N ASN A 12 1.00 -4.75 8.10
CA ASN A 12 -0.30 -4.11 8.37
C ASN A 12 -1.37 -4.46 7.32
N THR A 13 -1.46 -5.76 6.99
CA THR A 13 -2.49 -6.28 6.09
C THR A 13 -3.93 -5.95 6.52
N PRO A 14 -4.34 -6.06 7.81
CA PRO A 14 -5.72 -5.72 8.20
C PRO A 14 -6.06 -4.24 7.98
N GLU A 15 -5.08 -3.34 8.06
CA GLU A 15 -5.25 -1.91 7.84
C GLU A 15 -5.41 -1.57 6.36
N ILE A 16 -4.73 -2.28 5.45
CA ILE A 16 -4.92 -2.12 4.00
C ILE A 16 -6.35 -2.53 3.61
N ALA A 17 -6.85 -3.64 4.15
CA ALA A 17 -8.23 -4.08 3.91
C ALA A 17 -9.26 -3.09 4.49
N LYS A 18 -8.96 -2.47 5.64
CA LYS A 18 -9.79 -1.40 6.19
C LYS A 18 -9.78 -0.15 5.29
N LEU A 19 -8.60 0.31 4.89
CA LEU A 19 -8.45 1.45 3.98
C LEU A 19 -9.22 1.23 2.68
N ALA A 20 -9.12 0.05 2.06
CA ALA A 20 -9.85 -0.29 0.86
C ALA A 20 -11.38 -0.22 1.04
N ARG A 21 -11.89 -0.68 2.20
CA ARG A 21 -13.32 -0.54 2.52
C ARG A 21 -13.73 0.91 2.73
N ASP A 22 -12.94 1.69 3.45
CA ASP A 22 -13.27 3.07 3.79
C ASP A 22 -13.18 4.00 2.55
N ALA A 23 -12.38 3.63 1.54
CA ALA A 23 -12.17 4.40 0.32
C ALA A 23 -13.45 4.63 -0.51
N VAL A 24 -14.49 3.78 -0.36
CA VAL A 24 -15.78 3.96 -1.06
C VAL A 24 -16.54 5.22 -0.64
N SER A 25 -16.10 5.88 0.44
CA SER A 25 -16.59 7.20 0.83
C SER A 25 -16.16 8.32 -0.13
N VAL A 26 -15.12 8.10 -0.93
CA VAL A 26 -14.65 9.05 -1.94
C VAL A 26 -15.56 8.98 -3.18
N PRO A 27 -16.13 10.10 -3.65
CA PRO A 27 -16.96 10.11 -4.85
C PRO A 27 -16.26 9.48 -6.06
N GLY A 28 -16.93 8.53 -6.71
CA GLY A 28 -16.40 7.81 -7.88
C GLY A 28 -15.53 6.60 -7.56
N VAL A 29 -15.18 6.36 -6.28
CA VAL A 29 -14.51 5.13 -5.85
C VAL A 29 -15.56 4.05 -5.58
N THR A 30 -15.29 2.84 -6.05
CA THR A 30 -16.16 1.66 -5.86
C THR A 30 -15.36 0.51 -5.28
N VAL A 31 -16.05 -0.55 -4.84
CA VAL A 31 -15.41 -1.80 -4.40
C VAL A 31 -14.59 -2.48 -5.50
N GLY A 32 -14.83 -2.15 -6.77
CA GLY A 32 -14.06 -2.64 -7.91
C GLY A 32 -12.89 -1.74 -8.32
N THR A 33 -12.73 -0.58 -7.68
CA THR A 33 -11.61 0.33 -7.99
C THR A 33 -10.30 -0.30 -7.54
N PRO A 34 -9.32 -0.51 -8.46
CA PRO A 34 -8.04 -1.11 -8.11
C PRO A 34 -7.27 -0.27 -7.09
N ILE A 35 -6.68 -0.92 -6.08
CA ILE A 35 -5.83 -0.28 -5.07
C ILE A 35 -4.36 -0.46 -5.46
N VAL A 36 -3.59 0.62 -5.50
CA VAL A 36 -2.14 0.60 -5.75
C VAL A 36 -1.40 1.06 -4.49
N ALA A 37 -0.38 0.31 -4.09
CA ALA A 37 0.51 0.73 -3.00
C ALA A 37 1.63 1.63 -3.53
N VAL A 38 2.01 2.63 -2.74
CA VAL A 38 3.19 3.45 -3.01
C VAL A 38 4.09 3.41 -1.79
N SER A 39 5.29 2.88 -1.94
CA SER A 39 6.23 2.66 -0.85
C SER A 39 7.65 2.61 -1.40
N PRO A 40 8.62 3.37 -0.85
CA PRO A 40 10.01 3.32 -1.31
C PRO A 40 10.61 1.91 -1.32
N ALA A 41 10.20 1.07 -0.38
CA ALA A 41 10.68 -0.31 -0.22
C ALA A 41 9.78 -1.35 -0.92
N GLY A 42 8.72 -0.92 -1.62
CA GLY A 42 7.73 -1.82 -2.20
C GLY A 42 6.75 -2.39 -1.18
N VAL A 43 6.19 -3.55 -1.49
CA VAL A 43 5.22 -4.29 -0.67
C VAL A 43 5.71 -5.72 -0.41
N VAL A 44 5.21 -6.33 0.66
CA VAL A 44 5.44 -7.75 0.92
C VAL A 44 4.54 -8.62 0.03
N ASP A 45 5.00 -9.82 -0.30
CA ASP A 45 4.21 -10.78 -1.07
C ASP A 45 2.87 -11.09 -0.40
N GLY A 46 1.81 -11.22 -1.21
CA GLY A 46 0.46 -11.47 -0.72
C GLY A 46 -0.25 -10.22 -0.16
N THR A 47 0.35 -9.02 -0.26
CA THR A 47 -0.35 -7.77 0.03
C THR A 47 -1.52 -7.59 -0.96
N PRO A 48 -2.76 -7.30 -0.51
CA PRO A 48 -3.93 -7.22 -1.37
C PRO A 48 -4.00 -5.89 -2.14
N VAL A 49 -3.05 -5.66 -3.04
CA VAL A 49 -3.01 -4.50 -3.94
C VAL A 49 -2.85 -4.97 -5.39
N ALA A 50 -3.43 -4.21 -6.33
CA ALA A 50 -3.35 -4.47 -7.76
C ALA A 50 -1.94 -4.19 -8.33
N GLY A 51 -1.14 -3.41 -7.61
CA GLY A 51 0.25 -3.12 -7.96
C GLY A 51 0.95 -2.31 -6.87
N ALA A 52 2.26 -2.16 -7.02
CA ALA A 52 3.07 -1.31 -6.15
C ALA A 52 4.02 -0.46 -6.97
N TRP A 53 4.19 0.80 -6.58
CA TRP A 53 5.22 1.69 -7.12
C TRP A 53 6.25 2.02 -6.04
N THR A 54 7.51 1.87 -6.41
CA THR A 54 8.66 2.21 -5.59
C THR A 54 9.11 3.65 -5.81
N ALA A 55 10.00 4.13 -4.96
CA ALA A 55 10.62 5.44 -5.17
C ALA A 55 11.36 5.52 -6.52
N ALA A 56 12.01 4.42 -6.94
CA ALA A 56 12.68 4.35 -8.22
C ALA A 56 11.70 4.46 -9.40
N ASP A 57 10.55 3.79 -9.32
CA ASP A 57 9.51 3.86 -10.36
C ASP A 57 8.98 5.29 -10.52
N LEU A 58 8.73 5.98 -9.40
CA LEU A 58 8.25 7.36 -9.41
C LEU A 58 9.30 8.32 -10.01
N LEU A 59 10.58 8.14 -9.66
CA LEU A 59 11.66 8.96 -10.19
C LEU A 59 11.88 8.70 -11.69
N ALA A 60 11.78 7.45 -12.14
CA ALA A 60 11.92 7.10 -13.56
C ALA A 60 10.77 7.64 -14.43
N ALA A 61 9.58 7.81 -13.85
CA ALA A 61 8.43 8.36 -14.54
C ALA A 61 8.45 9.91 -14.64
N TRP A 62 9.33 10.57 -13.89
CA TRP A 62 9.45 12.04 -13.92
C TRP A 62 10.49 12.46 -14.97
N PRO A 63 10.11 13.28 -15.98
CA PRO A 63 11.01 13.72 -17.05
C PRO A 63 12.11 14.70 -16.58
#